data_AF-A0A378JL04-F1
#
_entry.id   AF-A0A378JL04-F1
#
_cell.length_a   1.000
_cell.length_b   1.000
_cell.length_c   1.000
_cell.angle_alpha   90.00
_cell.angle_beta   90.00
_cell.angle_gamma   90.00
#
_symmetry.space_group_name_H-M   'P 1'
#
loop_
_entity.id
_entity.type
_entity.pdbx_description
1 polymer ?
#
loop_
_entity_poly.entity_id
_entity_poly.type
_entity_poly.pdbx_seq_one_letter_code
_entity_poly.pdbx_strand_id
1 'polypeptide(L)'
;MKKIVLVAINLTHNREFEKKSFHDQLLVLALSTVHAYNKAKRLHPDAYIIAAWREYGVSNQLAVSQDNIHDFKELLSIVTENRDLLIIAGSLTSQKIVMVNNNQEKIREIQAAYDKYQFIKDIEYKNINSDLFVNYKAQFNQASLQAKFSIIKNTCYFFKQGAKVYRRSKIAPHEETIINMLRPWAYTFKEQEFLFTLDADNEITIGIEICFEHSIGVLKHLIKNEGLKAPTIHIIIADTNTMVPEHACGNYTVRIDSDPDDAISFGKNLAAQDNFFYVYQFDPYQTKNQMLKLIKPDNYNVFDSSSTPSLTSLSP
;
A
#
# COMPACT_ATOMS: atom_id res chain seq x y z
N MET A 1 17.20 -19.14 -6.34
CA MET A 1 16.19 -18.11 -6.04
C MET A 1 16.05 -17.18 -7.25
N LYS A 2 14.83 -16.93 -7.72
CA LYS A 2 14.57 -16.10 -8.91
C LYS A 2 14.78 -14.63 -8.60
N LYS A 3 15.41 -13.86 -9.51
CA LYS A 3 15.55 -12.40 -9.37
C LYS A 3 14.18 -11.74 -9.33
N ILE A 4 14.07 -10.63 -8.63
CA ILE A 4 12.84 -9.83 -8.58
C ILE A 4 13.12 -8.45 -9.15
N VAL A 5 12.23 -8.01 -10.03
CA VAL A 5 12.24 -6.66 -10.58
C VAL A 5 10.94 -5.98 -10.22
N LEU A 6 11.01 -4.92 -9.45
CA LEU A 6 9.88 -4.02 -9.23
C LEU A 6 9.96 -2.87 -10.22
N VAL A 7 8.87 -2.63 -10.94
CA VAL A 7 8.69 -1.45 -11.77
C VAL A 7 7.57 -0.61 -11.16
N ALA A 8 7.92 0.55 -10.63
CA ALA A 8 6.94 1.51 -10.16
C ALA A 8 6.49 2.38 -11.34
N ILE A 9 5.19 2.43 -11.58
CA ILE A 9 4.59 3.22 -12.65
C ILE A 9 4.12 4.53 -12.05
N ASN A 10 4.73 5.63 -12.49
CA ASN A 10 4.34 6.97 -12.08
C ASN A 10 3.58 7.65 -13.23
N LEU A 11 2.29 7.91 -13.04
CA LEU A 11 1.41 8.56 -14.04
C LEU A 11 0.89 9.94 -13.61
N THR A 12 1.25 10.40 -12.43
CA THR A 12 0.44 11.34 -11.65
C THR A 12 1.17 12.64 -11.38
N HIS A 13 0.42 13.73 -11.17
CA HIS A 13 0.79 15.11 -11.52
C HIS A 13 0.95 15.39 -13.02
N ASN A 14 0.72 14.38 -13.86
CA ASN A 14 0.45 14.63 -15.26
C ASN A 14 -1.00 15.15 -15.39
N ARG A 15 -1.13 16.47 -15.56
CA ARG A 15 -2.43 17.14 -15.75
C ARG A 15 -3.25 16.57 -16.91
N GLU A 16 -2.63 15.90 -17.89
CA GLU A 16 -3.35 15.26 -18.99
C GLU A 16 -3.96 13.92 -18.57
N PHE A 17 -3.26 13.12 -17.77
CA PHE A 17 -3.79 11.89 -17.18
C PHE A 17 -4.95 12.17 -16.22
N GLU A 18 -4.82 13.21 -15.39
CA GLU A 18 -5.84 13.57 -14.39
C GLU A 18 -7.16 14.05 -15.00
N LYS A 19 -7.13 14.58 -16.23
CA LYS A 19 -8.32 15.02 -16.98
C LYS A 19 -9.07 13.89 -17.69
N LYS A 20 -8.50 12.69 -17.75
CA LYS A 20 -9.11 11.53 -18.41
C LYS A 20 -10.29 10.99 -17.60
N SER A 21 -11.20 10.30 -18.28
CA SER A 21 -12.23 9.52 -17.59
C SER A 21 -11.61 8.39 -16.76
N PHE A 22 -12.34 7.85 -15.78
CA PHE A 22 -11.84 6.73 -14.97
C PHE A 22 -11.44 5.52 -15.85
N HIS A 23 -12.27 5.17 -16.84
CA HIS A 23 -11.98 4.10 -17.80
C HIS A 23 -10.74 4.38 -18.64
N ASP A 24 -10.53 5.62 -19.09
CA ASP A 24 -9.33 6.00 -19.83
C ASP A 24 -8.08 5.97 -18.93
N GLN A 25 -8.19 6.39 -17.67
CA GLN A 25 -7.10 6.31 -16.68
C GLN A 25 -6.69 4.84 -16.47
N LEU A 26 -7.68 3.96 -16.31
CA LEU A 26 -7.47 2.52 -16.22
C LEU A 26 -6.76 1.95 -17.45
N LEU A 27 -7.21 2.31 -18.66
CA LEU A 27 -6.60 1.82 -19.89
C LEU A 27 -5.15 2.26 -20.02
N VAL A 28 -4.85 3.53 -19.71
CA VAL A 28 -3.47 4.04 -19.72
C VAL A 28 -2.60 3.29 -18.71
N LEU A 29 -3.09 3.02 -17.50
CA LEU A 29 -2.37 2.23 -16.50
C LEU A 29 -2.09 0.81 -16.97
N ALA A 30 -3.08 0.13 -17.55
CA ALA A 30 -2.93 -1.22 -18.06
C ALA A 30 -1.90 -1.27 -19.19
N LEU A 31 -1.98 -0.37 -20.17
CA LEU A 31 -1.03 -0.29 -21.27
C LEU A 31 0.39 0.03 -20.78
N SER A 32 0.51 0.98 -19.84
CA SER A 32 1.79 1.33 -19.22
C SER A 32 2.38 0.14 -18.46
N THR A 33 1.55 -0.62 -17.76
CA THR A 33 1.94 -1.84 -17.04
C THR A 33 2.46 -2.92 -17.99
N VAL A 34 1.74 -3.18 -19.08
CA VAL A 34 2.19 -4.15 -20.10
C VAL A 34 3.50 -3.71 -20.74
N HIS A 35 3.66 -2.43 -21.05
CA HIS A 35 4.89 -1.92 -21.66
C HIS A 35 6.08 -1.97 -20.70
N ALA A 36 5.88 -1.54 -19.45
CA ALA A 36 6.85 -1.64 -18.37
C ALA A 36 7.30 -3.09 -18.17
N TYR A 37 6.34 -4.03 -18.09
CA TYR A 37 6.60 -5.46 -18.01
C TYR A 37 7.47 -5.96 -19.17
N ASN A 38 7.09 -5.65 -20.41
CA ASN A 38 7.82 -6.08 -21.60
C ASN A 38 9.24 -5.50 -21.65
N LYS A 39 9.45 -4.27 -21.16
CA LYS A 39 10.80 -3.68 -21.03
C LYS A 39 11.61 -4.38 -19.95
N ALA A 40 11.01 -4.61 -18.78
CA ALA A 40 11.67 -5.28 -17.66
C ALA A 40 12.05 -6.73 -18.00
N LYS A 41 11.16 -7.52 -18.63
CA LYS A 41 11.47 -8.89 -19.08
C LYS A 41 12.56 -8.95 -20.14
N ARG A 42 12.68 -7.94 -21.01
CA ARG A 42 13.79 -7.88 -21.98
C ARG A 42 15.14 -7.67 -21.29
N LEU A 43 15.19 -6.85 -20.24
CA LEU A 43 16.41 -6.59 -19.47
C LEU A 43 16.72 -7.72 -18.48
N HIS A 44 15.68 -8.37 -17.95
CA HIS A 44 15.77 -9.44 -16.96
C HIS A 44 14.88 -10.62 -17.37
N PRO A 45 15.31 -11.45 -18.34
CA PRO A 45 14.50 -12.54 -18.87
C PRO A 45 14.03 -13.52 -17.80
N ASP A 46 14.90 -13.81 -16.82
CA ASP A 46 14.65 -14.79 -15.77
C ASP A 46 14.02 -14.19 -14.51
N ALA A 47 13.76 -12.88 -14.47
CA ALA A 47 13.20 -12.26 -13.28
C ALA A 47 11.68 -12.46 -13.18
N TYR A 48 11.22 -12.52 -11.93
CA TYR A 48 9.83 -12.28 -11.57
C TYR A 48 9.57 -10.78 -11.57
N ILE A 49 8.50 -10.35 -12.26
CA ILE A 49 8.20 -8.92 -12.39
C ILE A 49 7.05 -8.53 -11.47
N ILE A 50 7.26 -7.46 -10.72
CA ILE A 50 6.24 -6.77 -9.95
C ILE A 50 6.02 -5.41 -10.60
N ALA A 51 4.80 -5.12 -11.05
CA ALA A 51 4.42 -3.76 -11.39
C ALA A 51 3.64 -3.18 -10.22
N ALA A 52 4.07 -2.02 -9.72
CA ALA A 52 3.44 -1.37 -8.58
C ALA A 52 3.07 0.07 -8.92
N TRP A 53 1.98 0.56 -8.35
CA TRP A 53 1.50 1.92 -8.54
C TRP A 53 1.41 2.63 -7.19
N ARG A 54 1.43 3.96 -7.20
CA ARG A 54 1.27 4.78 -5.99
C ARG A 54 -0.13 4.69 -5.38
N GLU A 55 -0.31 5.23 -4.18
CA GLU A 55 -1.65 5.46 -3.62
C GLU A 55 -2.48 6.35 -4.56
N TYR A 56 -3.76 6.01 -4.77
CA TYR A 56 -4.65 6.71 -5.71
C TYR A 56 -4.19 6.72 -7.17
N GLY A 57 -3.32 5.80 -7.58
CA GLY A 57 -2.69 5.79 -8.91
C GLY A 57 -3.65 5.72 -10.11
N VAL A 58 -4.93 5.36 -9.91
CA VAL A 58 -5.96 5.34 -10.97
C VAL A 58 -6.78 6.61 -11.00
N SER A 59 -7.03 7.26 -9.86
CA SER A 59 -7.98 8.36 -9.81
C SER A 59 -7.71 9.28 -8.64
N ASN A 60 -7.69 10.59 -8.90
CA ASN A 60 -7.73 11.63 -7.85
C ASN A 60 -9.15 11.81 -7.29
N GLN A 61 -10.12 10.97 -7.69
CA GLN A 61 -11.46 10.98 -7.11
C GLN A 61 -11.39 10.51 -5.65
N LEU A 62 -12.02 11.27 -4.76
CA LEU A 62 -12.09 10.96 -3.32
C LEU A 62 -12.69 9.58 -3.03
N ALA A 63 -13.63 9.11 -3.86
CA ALA A 63 -14.17 7.76 -3.77
C ALA A 63 -14.63 7.24 -5.14
N VAL A 64 -14.30 5.98 -5.42
CA VAL A 64 -14.67 5.26 -6.63
C VAL A 64 -15.96 4.47 -6.40
N SER A 65 -16.86 4.49 -7.40
CA SER A 65 -18.11 3.70 -7.39
C SER A 65 -17.83 2.19 -7.39
N GLN A 66 -18.83 1.38 -7.02
CA GLN A 66 -18.66 -0.07 -7.01
C GLN A 66 -18.49 -0.65 -8.43
N ASP A 67 -19.16 -0.09 -9.43
CA ASP A 67 -19.05 -0.52 -10.83
C ASP A 67 -17.62 -0.27 -11.35
N ASN A 68 -17.08 0.93 -11.10
CA ASN A 68 -15.70 1.26 -11.45
C ASN A 68 -14.67 0.34 -10.74
N ILE A 69 -14.96 -0.11 -9.51
CA ILE A 69 -14.10 -1.09 -8.80
C ILE A 69 -14.18 -2.48 -9.45
N HIS A 70 -15.32 -2.85 -10.04
CA HIS A 70 -15.46 -4.10 -10.78
C HIS A 70 -14.62 -4.06 -12.06
N ASP A 71 -14.82 -3.03 -12.88
CA ASP A 71 -14.08 -2.81 -14.13
C ASP A 71 -12.56 -2.77 -13.88
N PHE A 72 -12.16 -2.12 -12.79
CA PHE A 72 -10.78 -2.09 -12.34
C PHE A 72 -10.19 -3.50 -12.12
N LYS A 73 -10.90 -4.35 -11.38
CA LYS A 73 -10.45 -5.71 -11.04
C LYS A 73 -10.45 -6.62 -12.26
N GLU A 74 -11.44 -6.47 -13.13
CA GLU A 74 -11.49 -7.19 -14.40
C GLU A 74 -10.27 -6.86 -15.25
N LEU A 75 -9.96 -5.57 -15.42
CA LEU A 75 -8.79 -5.14 -16.18
C LEU A 75 -7.48 -5.69 -15.59
N LEU A 76 -7.31 -5.65 -14.26
CA LEU A 76 -6.15 -6.24 -13.58
C LEU A 76 -6.01 -7.74 -13.81
N SER A 77 -7.15 -8.45 -13.87
CA SER A 77 -7.19 -9.88 -14.19
C SER A 77 -6.69 -10.10 -15.61
N ILE A 78 -7.25 -9.39 -16.60
CA ILE A 78 -6.87 -9.49 -18.01
C ILE A 78 -5.37 -9.18 -18.22
N VAL A 79 -4.85 -8.15 -17.56
CA VAL A 79 -3.43 -7.76 -17.69
C VAL A 79 -2.50 -8.85 -17.16
N THR A 80 -2.90 -9.61 -16.14
CA THR A 80 -2.03 -10.60 -15.48
C THR A 80 -2.24 -12.03 -15.94
N GLU A 81 -3.37 -12.36 -16.59
CA GLU A 81 -3.80 -13.72 -16.94
C GLU A 81 -2.70 -14.58 -17.58
N ASN A 82 -2.02 -14.05 -18.60
CA ASN A 82 -1.03 -14.77 -19.40
C ASN A 82 0.40 -14.24 -19.19
N ARG A 83 0.69 -13.66 -18.02
CA ARG A 83 1.99 -13.02 -17.73
C ARG A 83 2.53 -13.47 -16.38
N ASP A 84 3.84 -13.70 -16.34
CA ASP A 84 4.61 -13.88 -15.09
C ASP A 84 4.83 -12.52 -14.41
N LEU A 85 3.71 -11.96 -13.93
CA LEU A 85 3.57 -10.59 -13.44
C LEU A 85 2.70 -10.59 -12.18
N LEU A 86 3.19 -9.96 -11.12
CA LEU A 86 2.35 -9.46 -10.03
C LEU A 86 2.05 -7.98 -10.27
N ILE A 87 0.79 -7.60 -10.24
CA ILE A 87 0.41 -6.19 -10.09
C ILE A 87 0.08 -5.93 -8.63
N ILE A 88 0.78 -4.96 -8.03
CA ILE A 88 0.44 -4.33 -6.77
C ILE A 88 -0.26 -3.03 -7.14
N ALA A 89 -1.57 -3.13 -7.28
CA ALA A 89 -2.38 -2.02 -7.70
C ALA A 89 -2.45 -1.03 -6.55
N GLY A 90 -2.04 0.21 -6.83
CA GLY A 90 -2.23 1.37 -5.98
C GLY A 90 -3.61 1.40 -5.33
N SER A 91 -3.72 2.06 -4.18
CA SER A 91 -4.93 1.94 -3.39
C SER A 91 -6.08 2.81 -3.93
N LEU A 92 -7.30 2.31 -3.80
CA LEU A 92 -8.52 3.01 -4.18
C LEU A 92 -9.40 3.25 -2.96
N THR A 93 -9.85 4.48 -2.79
CA THR A 93 -10.91 4.79 -1.82
C THR A 93 -12.26 4.40 -2.42
N SER A 94 -13.00 3.58 -1.66
CA SER A 94 -14.30 3.06 -2.05
C SER A 94 -15.35 3.46 -1.04
N GLN A 95 -16.55 3.78 -1.54
CA GLN A 95 -17.71 4.08 -0.70
C GLN A 95 -18.80 3.02 -0.91
N LYS A 96 -19.45 2.61 0.18
CA LYS A 96 -20.65 1.76 0.13
C LYS A 96 -21.65 2.14 1.21
N ILE A 97 -22.94 2.16 0.86
CA ILE A 97 -24.02 2.35 1.84
C ILE A 97 -24.26 1.03 2.58
N VAL A 98 -24.34 1.08 3.90
CA VAL A 98 -24.67 -0.04 4.78
C VAL A 98 -26.01 0.22 5.44
N MET A 99 -26.91 -0.76 5.36
CA MET A 99 -28.18 -0.79 6.10
C MET A 99 -27.96 -1.57 7.39
N VAL A 100 -28.04 -0.92 8.55
CA VAL A 100 -27.60 -1.51 9.83
C VAL A 100 -28.38 -2.77 10.18
N ASN A 101 -29.70 -2.74 10.05
CA ASN A 101 -30.56 -3.89 10.39
C ASN A 101 -30.26 -5.13 9.52
N ASN A 102 -29.77 -4.94 8.30
CA ASN A 102 -29.49 -6.04 7.36
C ASN A 102 -28.02 -6.48 7.38
N ASN A 103 -27.15 -5.87 8.21
CA ASN A 103 -25.71 -6.06 8.17
C ASN A 103 -25.08 -6.24 9.57
N GLN A 104 -25.82 -6.80 10.53
CA GLN A 104 -25.36 -6.94 11.92
C GLN A 104 -24.05 -7.73 12.06
N GLU A 105 -23.91 -8.84 11.33
CA GLU A 105 -22.67 -9.63 11.31
C GLU A 105 -21.46 -8.81 10.83
N LYS A 106 -21.61 -8.08 9.72
CA LYS A 106 -20.59 -7.19 9.20
C LYS A 106 -20.20 -6.08 10.18
N ILE A 107 -21.17 -5.56 10.95
CA ILE A 107 -20.90 -4.56 11.99
C ILE A 107 -20.03 -5.17 13.09
N ARG A 108 -20.32 -6.40 13.51
CA ARG A 108 -19.49 -7.13 14.49
C ARG A 108 -18.08 -7.40 13.96
N GLU A 109 -17.93 -7.79 12.69
CA GLU A 109 -16.61 -7.96 12.06
C GLU A 109 -15.79 -6.67 12.10
N ILE A 110 -16.41 -5.53 11.79
CA ILE A 110 -15.73 -4.23 11.80
C ILE A 110 -15.35 -3.84 13.23
N GLN A 111 -16.25 -4.06 14.20
CA GLN A 111 -15.97 -3.81 15.61
C GLN A 111 -14.77 -4.63 16.11
N ALA A 112 -14.76 -5.94 15.82
CA ALA A 112 -13.66 -6.82 16.18
C ALA A 112 -12.32 -6.38 15.56
N ALA A 113 -12.34 -5.92 14.31
CA ALA A 113 -11.14 -5.37 13.67
C ALA A 113 -10.62 -4.12 14.40
N TYR A 114 -11.50 -3.21 14.82
CA TYR A 114 -11.10 -2.05 15.62
C TYR A 114 -10.52 -2.43 16.97
N ASP A 115 -11.06 -3.47 17.61
CA ASP A 115 -10.58 -3.94 18.90
C ASP A 115 -9.20 -4.59 18.77
N LYS A 116 -8.99 -5.41 17.72
CA LYS A 116 -7.70 -6.01 17.40
C LYS A 116 -6.59 -4.98 17.18
N TYR A 117 -6.91 -3.89 16.48
CA TYR A 117 -5.92 -2.87 16.08
C TYR A 117 -5.96 -1.61 16.95
N GLN A 118 -6.39 -1.72 18.22
CA GLN A 118 -6.36 -0.58 19.15
C GLN A 118 -4.97 0.04 19.31
N PHE A 119 -3.89 -0.72 19.12
CA PHE A 119 -2.53 -0.19 19.22
C PHE A 119 -2.24 0.94 18.23
N ILE A 120 -2.95 1.01 17.08
CA ILE A 120 -2.79 2.09 16.10
C ILE A 120 -3.05 3.44 16.77
N LYS A 121 -4.10 3.50 17.58
CA LYS A 121 -4.40 4.66 18.41
C LYS A 121 -3.19 4.98 19.30
N ASP A 122 -2.65 3.99 20.00
CA ASP A 122 -1.55 4.20 20.94
C ASP A 122 -0.25 4.69 20.27
N ILE A 123 0.06 4.24 19.04
CA ILE A 123 1.21 4.73 18.28
C ILE A 123 0.96 6.15 17.73
N GLU A 124 -0.27 6.46 17.30
CA GLU A 124 -0.64 7.81 16.84
C GLU A 124 -0.58 8.83 17.98
N TYR A 125 -1.10 8.49 19.18
CA TYR A 125 -1.05 9.38 20.35
C TYR A 125 0.36 9.63 20.89
N LYS A 126 1.26 8.64 20.80
CA LYS A 126 2.67 8.81 21.21
C LYS A 126 3.43 9.75 20.30
N ASN A 127 2.99 9.90 19.05
CA ASN A 127 3.51 10.87 18.10
C ASN A 127 2.74 12.20 18.24
N ILE A 128 2.82 12.79 19.45
CA ILE A 128 2.01 13.85 20.11
C ILE A 128 1.59 15.09 19.26
N ASN A 129 2.05 15.25 18.01
CA ASN A 129 1.73 16.39 17.14
C ASN A 129 0.75 16.10 15.99
N SER A 130 0.03 14.98 16.01
CA SER A 130 -0.93 14.67 14.95
C SER A 130 -2.28 15.36 15.19
N ASP A 131 -2.44 16.62 14.78
CA ASP A 131 -3.75 17.26 14.53
C ASP A 131 -4.63 16.43 13.55
N LEU A 132 -4.04 15.40 12.95
CA LEU A 132 -4.56 14.52 11.91
C LEU A 132 -5.24 13.26 12.50
N PHE A 133 -5.20 13.05 13.82
CA PHE A 133 -5.80 11.88 14.46
C PHE A 133 -7.33 12.03 14.57
N VAL A 134 -8.05 11.21 13.81
CA VAL A 134 -9.50 11.04 13.96
C VAL A 134 -9.74 9.74 14.73
N ASN A 135 -10.56 9.78 15.79
CA ASN A 135 -10.94 8.56 16.51
C ASN A 135 -11.96 7.76 15.70
N TYR A 136 -11.47 7.02 14.70
CA TYR A 136 -12.29 6.28 13.75
C TYR A 136 -13.16 5.19 14.39
N LYS A 137 -12.74 4.62 15.53
CA LYS A 137 -13.59 3.70 16.31
C LYS A 137 -14.80 4.42 16.90
N ALA A 138 -14.60 5.59 17.52
CA ALA A 138 -15.71 6.38 18.05
C ALA A 138 -16.66 6.83 16.93
N GLN A 139 -16.11 7.25 15.79
CA GLN A 139 -16.89 7.58 14.60
C GLN A 139 -17.72 6.37 14.11
N PHE A 140 -17.11 5.20 13.99
CA PHE A 140 -17.81 3.98 13.59
C PHE A 140 -18.95 3.65 14.56
N ASN A 141 -18.70 3.74 15.87
CA ASN A 141 -19.73 3.52 16.89
C ASN A 141 -20.91 4.46 16.68
N GLN A 142 -20.67 5.77 16.49
CA GLN A 142 -21.73 6.74 16.23
C GLN A 142 -22.49 6.47 14.92
N ALA A 143 -21.79 6.13 13.85
CA ALA A 143 -22.38 5.83 12.55
C ALA A 143 -23.24 4.54 12.59
N SER A 144 -22.81 3.54 13.36
CA SER A 144 -23.51 2.26 13.51
C SER A 144 -24.84 2.36 14.26
N LEU A 145 -25.08 3.46 14.98
CA LEU A 145 -26.36 3.74 15.64
C LEU A 145 -27.44 4.28 14.68
N GLN A 146 -27.06 4.62 13.44
CA GLN A 146 -27.97 5.15 12.42
C GLN A 146 -28.63 4.02 11.64
N ALA A 147 -29.82 4.23 11.06
CA ALA A 147 -30.48 3.20 10.23
C ALA A 147 -29.63 2.80 9.00
N LYS A 148 -28.89 3.78 8.45
CA LYS A 148 -27.92 3.58 7.36
C LYS A 148 -26.78 4.59 7.46
N PHE A 149 -25.60 4.19 7.02
CA PHE A 149 -24.42 5.05 6.94
C PHE A 149 -23.53 4.64 5.77
N SER A 150 -22.61 5.53 5.37
CA SER A 150 -21.60 5.20 4.35
C SER A 150 -20.35 4.63 5.01
N ILE A 151 -19.85 3.51 4.50
CA ILE A 151 -18.50 3.05 4.83
C ILE A 151 -17.52 3.54 3.77
N ILE A 152 -16.35 4.00 4.23
CA ILE A 152 -15.21 4.41 3.41
C ILE A 152 -14.08 3.40 3.65
N LYS A 153 -13.40 2.97 2.59
CA LYS A 153 -12.20 2.12 2.69
C LYS A 153 -11.18 2.50 1.64
N ASN A 154 -9.91 2.61 2.02
CA ASN A 154 -8.80 2.76 1.08
C ASN A 154 -8.08 1.40 0.95
N THR A 155 -8.05 0.81 -0.25
CA THR A 155 -7.61 -0.59 -0.45
C THR A 155 -6.69 -0.77 -1.64
N CYS A 156 -5.55 -1.40 -1.39
CA CYS A 156 -4.60 -1.93 -2.36
C CYS A 156 -4.93 -3.37 -2.75
N TYR A 157 -4.72 -3.73 -4.02
CA TYR A 157 -5.05 -5.06 -4.55
C TYR A 157 -3.87 -5.71 -5.25
N PHE A 158 -3.79 -7.04 -5.13
CA PHE A 158 -2.73 -7.84 -5.71
C PHE A 158 -3.32 -8.79 -6.73
N PHE A 159 -2.81 -8.73 -7.95
CA PHE A 159 -3.26 -9.59 -9.04
C PHE A 159 -2.09 -10.33 -9.67
N LYS A 160 -2.27 -11.64 -9.85
CA LYS A 160 -1.30 -12.54 -10.48
C LYS A 160 -2.08 -13.59 -11.25
N GLN A 161 -1.67 -13.87 -12.48
CA GLN A 161 -2.27 -14.93 -13.32
C GLN A 161 -3.81 -14.85 -13.40
N GLY A 162 -4.35 -13.65 -13.60
CA GLY A 162 -5.80 -13.46 -13.77
C GLY A 162 -6.61 -13.49 -12.49
N ALA A 163 -5.99 -13.69 -11.33
CA ALA A 163 -6.68 -13.78 -10.05
C ALA A 163 -6.23 -12.68 -9.08
N LYS A 164 -7.19 -12.20 -8.29
CA LYS A 164 -6.89 -11.39 -7.11
C LYS A 164 -6.33 -12.30 -6.01
N VAL A 165 -5.02 -12.32 -5.86
CA VAL A 165 -4.31 -13.18 -4.90
C VAL A 165 -4.24 -12.58 -3.50
N TYR A 166 -4.32 -11.25 -3.37
CA TYR A 166 -4.26 -10.58 -2.07
C TYR A 166 -4.92 -9.20 -2.12
N ARG A 167 -5.25 -8.64 -0.95
CA ARG A 167 -5.72 -7.26 -0.79
C ARG A 167 -5.32 -6.74 0.58
N ARG A 168 -5.05 -5.44 0.67
CA ARG A 168 -4.71 -4.74 1.91
C ARG A 168 -5.53 -3.46 2.01
N SER A 169 -6.43 -3.36 2.98
CA SER A 169 -7.12 -2.11 3.31
C SER A 169 -6.34 -1.32 4.35
N LYS A 170 -6.06 -0.03 4.14
CA LYS A 170 -5.36 0.86 5.09
C LYS A 170 -6.06 0.83 6.45
N ILE A 171 -5.32 0.60 7.52
CA ILE A 171 -5.82 0.48 8.92
C ILE A 171 -5.53 1.73 9.74
N ALA A 172 -4.55 2.56 9.32
CA ALA A 172 -4.30 3.90 9.83
C ALA A 172 -4.65 4.96 8.75
N PRO A 173 -5.94 5.28 8.58
CA PRO A 173 -6.40 6.31 7.63
C PRO A 173 -5.98 7.73 8.05
N HIS A 174 -5.64 8.56 7.06
CA HIS A 174 -5.17 9.94 7.26
C HIS A 174 -6.06 10.89 6.47
N GLU A 175 -6.92 11.64 7.17
CA GLU A 175 -7.85 12.62 6.57
C GLU A 175 -8.65 12.12 5.36
N GLU A 176 -9.02 10.83 5.33
CA GLU A 176 -9.77 10.21 4.20
C GLU A 176 -11.24 10.66 4.12
N THR A 177 -11.52 11.86 4.63
CA THR A 177 -12.80 12.52 4.67
C THR A 177 -13.23 12.94 3.27
N ILE A 178 -14.49 12.66 2.93
CA ILE A 178 -15.11 13.27 1.75
C ILE A 178 -15.56 14.67 2.18
N ILE A 179 -14.92 15.71 1.63
CA ILE A 179 -15.32 17.12 1.82
C ILE A 179 -16.84 17.22 1.50
N ASN A 180 -17.61 17.83 2.40
CA ASN A 180 -19.07 18.01 2.32
C ASN A 180 -19.96 16.77 2.52
N MET A 181 -19.52 15.75 3.26
CA MET A 181 -20.40 14.63 3.63
C MET A 181 -21.51 15.05 4.61
N LEU A 182 -22.70 15.35 4.07
CA LEU A 182 -23.92 15.65 4.84
C LEU A 182 -24.56 14.42 5.52
N ARG A 183 -23.99 13.22 5.37
CA ARG A 183 -24.55 11.96 5.86
C ARG A 183 -23.58 11.27 6.83
N PRO A 184 -24.10 10.50 7.81
CA PRO A 184 -23.27 9.68 8.67
C PRO A 184 -22.35 8.76 7.87
N TRP A 185 -21.08 8.73 8.25
CA TRP A 185 -20.06 7.92 7.61
C TRP A 185 -19.08 7.38 8.64
N ALA A 186 -18.40 6.29 8.25
CA ALA A 186 -17.28 5.74 9.01
C ALA A 186 -16.21 5.23 8.05
N TYR A 187 -14.95 5.52 8.33
CA TYR A 187 -13.87 4.73 7.74
C TYR A 187 -13.98 3.30 8.29
N THR A 188 -13.70 2.27 7.49
CA THR A 188 -13.72 0.89 7.97
C THR A 188 -12.63 0.08 7.27
N PHE A 189 -12.10 -0.93 7.96
CA PHE A 189 -11.18 -1.90 7.38
C PHE A 189 -11.68 -3.32 7.65
N LYS A 190 -10.89 -4.33 7.32
CA LYS A 190 -11.11 -5.72 7.73
C LYS A 190 -9.82 -6.22 8.34
N GLU A 191 -9.95 -7.18 9.26
CA GLU A 191 -8.82 -8.01 9.65
C GLU A 191 -8.25 -8.70 8.41
N GLN A 192 -6.93 -8.72 8.32
CA GLN A 192 -6.18 -9.28 7.20
C GLN A 192 -4.75 -9.59 7.67
N GLU A 193 -4.09 -10.48 6.94
CA GLU A 193 -2.65 -10.69 7.07
C GLU A 193 -1.90 -9.41 6.68
N PHE A 194 -0.65 -9.29 7.12
CA PHE A 194 0.20 -8.13 6.83
C PHE A 194 1.35 -8.44 5.88
N LEU A 195 1.65 -9.73 5.75
CA LEU A 195 2.69 -10.26 4.89
C LEU A 195 2.04 -11.11 3.82
N PHE A 196 2.36 -10.81 2.56
CA PHE A 196 1.96 -11.62 1.42
C PHE A 196 3.16 -12.46 0.96
N THR A 197 2.99 -13.78 0.91
CA THR A 197 4.00 -14.69 0.37
C THR A 197 3.90 -14.74 -1.16
N LEU A 198 4.92 -14.23 -1.85
CA LEU A 198 4.96 -14.14 -3.31
C LEU A 198 5.02 -15.50 -3.99
N ASP A 199 5.81 -16.39 -3.39
CA ASP A 199 6.10 -17.74 -3.84
C ASP A 199 6.38 -18.61 -2.61
N ALA A 200 5.56 -19.64 -2.42
CA ALA A 200 5.62 -20.52 -1.25
C ALA A 200 6.97 -21.26 -1.16
N ASP A 201 7.56 -21.58 -2.32
CA ASP A 201 8.80 -22.36 -2.39
C ASP A 201 10.06 -21.54 -2.09
N ASN A 202 9.96 -20.21 -2.22
CA ASN A 202 11.12 -19.30 -2.09
C ASN A 202 11.06 -18.40 -0.84
N GLU A 203 10.03 -18.55 0.01
CA GLU A 203 9.80 -17.77 1.24
C GLU A 203 9.88 -16.24 1.07
N ILE A 204 9.70 -15.73 -0.15
CA ILE A 204 9.73 -14.29 -0.41
C ILE A 204 8.44 -13.67 0.12
N THR A 205 8.57 -12.81 1.13
CA THR A 205 7.45 -12.13 1.75
C THR A 205 7.45 -10.64 1.41
N ILE A 206 6.26 -10.13 1.13
CA ILE A 206 6.01 -8.72 0.83
C ILE A 206 5.16 -8.14 1.96
N GLY A 207 5.71 -7.17 2.69
CA GLY A 207 4.94 -6.33 3.61
C GLY A 207 4.52 -5.04 2.92
N ILE A 208 3.26 -4.62 3.10
CA ILE A 208 2.74 -3.39 2.49
C ILE A 208 2.22 -2.43 3.54
N GLU A 209 2.65 -1.18 3.42
CA GLU A 209 2.08 -0.03 4.09
C GLU A 209 1.47 0.93 3.07
N ILE A 210 0.38 1.57 3.46
CA ILE A 210 -0.30 2.60 2.66
C ILE A 210 -0.11 3.94 3.37
N CYS A 211 0.74 4.80 2.80
CA CYS A 211 0.95 6.19 3.17
C CYS A 211 1.23 6.37 4.67
N PHE A 212 0.32 6.99 5.41
CA PHE A 212 0.50 7.34 6.82
C PHE A 212 0.81 6.14 7.73
N GLU A 213 0.42 4.92 7.34
CA GLU A 213 0.82 3.70 8.05
C GLU A 213 2.34 3.62 8.25
N HIS A 214 3.10 4.00 7.22
CA HIS A 214 4.55 4.03 7.29
C HIS A 214 5.06 5.13 8.22
N SER A 215 4.45 6.32 8.19
CA SER A 215 4.86 7.46 9.00
C SER A 215 4.76 7.20 10.50
N ILE A 216 3.91 6.25 10.92
CA ILE A 216 3.77 5.83 12.33
C ILE A 216 4.31 4.42 12.62
N GLY A 217 4.87 3.74 11.61
CA GLY A 217 5.55 2.44 11.75
C GLY A 217 4.62 1.26 12.05
N VAL A 218 3.43 1.23 11.42
CA VAL A 218 2.41 0.18 11.65
C VAL A 218 2.97 -1.23 11.41
N LEU A 219 3.59 -1.47 10.26
CA LEU A 219 4.08 -2.81 9.89
C LEU A 219 5.21 -3.25 10.81
N LYS A 220 6.15 -2.35 11.11
CA LYS A 220 7.24 -2.63 12.06
C LYS A 220 6.72 -3.02 13.43
N HIS A 221 5.68 -2.32 13.92
CA HIS A 221 5.02 -2.64 15.17
C HIS A 221 4.38 -4.03 15.15
N LEU A 222 3.64 -4.35 14.09
CA LEU A 222 2.99 -5.65 13.91
C LEU A 222 3.99 -6.79 13.86
N ILE A 223 5.07 -6.65 13.09
CA ILE A 223 6.14 -7.66 13.01
C ILE A 223 6.71 -7.94 14.41
N LYS A 224 7.00 -6.88 15.19
CA LYS A 224 7.54 -7.01 16.54
C LYS A 224 6.54 -7.67 17.50
N ASN A 225 5.30 -7.21 17.52
CA ASN A 225 4.29 -7.68 18.48
C ASN A 225 3.83 -9.11 18.21
N GLU A 226 3.68 -9.47 16.94
CA GLU A 226 3.23 -10.81 16.53
C GLU A 226 4.40 -11.80 16.42
N GLY A 227 5.65 -11.36 16.68
CA GLY A 227 6.83 -12.21 16.59
C GLY A 227 7.10 -12.72 15.16
N LEU A 228 6.68 -11.97 14.15
CA LEU A 228 6.84 -12.34 12.75
C LEU A 228 8.27 -12.06 12.30
N LYS A 229 8.72 -12.77 11.26
CA LYS A 229 9.95 -12.41 10.54
C LYS A 229 9.72 -11.13 9.75
N ALA A 230 10.75 -10.30 9.67
CA ALA A 230 10.80 -9.15 8.76
C ALA A 230 10.53 -9.58 7.31
N PRO A 231 9.75 -8.80 6.53
CA PRO A 231 9.51 -9.12 5.13
C PRO A 231 10.79 -9.09 4.32
N THR A 232 10.85 -9.90 3.26
CA THR A 232 11.91 -9.76 2.26
C THR A 232 11.83 -8.39 1.59
N ILE A 233 10.63 -7.97 1.19
CA ILE A 233 10.39 -6.70 0.52
C ILE A 233 9.33 -5.92 1.30
N HIS A 234 9.68 -4.71 1.71
CA HIS A 234 8.75 -3.76 2.30
C HIS A 234 8.36 -2.72 1.23
N ILE A 235 7.08 -2.66 0.88
CA ILE A 235 6.56 -1.72 -0.12
C ILE A 235 5.66 -0.71 0.56
N ILE A 236 5.95 0.56 0.35
CA ILE A 236 5.16 1.68 0.85
C ILE A 236 4.53 2.35 -0.37
N ILE A 237 3.21 2.24 -0.51
CA ILE A 237 2.47 3.02 -1.52
C ILE A 237 2.04 4.34 -0.89
N ALA A 238 2.45 5.44 -1.48
CA ALA A 238 2.45 6.75 -0.85
C ALA A 238 1.68 7.78 -1.69
N ASP A 239 1.13 8.78 -1.01
CA ASP A 239 0.67 10.04 -1.59
C ASP A 239 1.14 11.21 -0.72
N THR A 240 2.23 11.85 -1.12
CA THR A 240 2.84 13.05 -0.51
C THR A 240 3.31 12.87 0.95
N ASN A 241 3.55 11.63 1.40
CA ASN A 241 4.08 11.38 2.75
C ASN A 241 5.58 11.07 2.72
N THR A 242 6.33 11.56 3.70
CA THR A 242 7.79 11.34 3.75
C THR A 242 8.17 9.89 4.08
N MET A 243 9.31 9.45 3.52
CA MET A 243 9.96 8.20 3.95
C MET A 243 10.50 8.39 5.38
N VAL A 244 10.21 7.46 6.27
CA VAL A 244 10.74 7.44 7.65
C VAL A 244 11.67 6.22 7.79
N PRO A 245 12.99 6.40 7.63
CA PRO A 245 13.95 5.29 7.61
C PRO A 245 13.86 4.37 8.85
N GLU A 246 13.55 4.94 10.01
CA GLU A 246 13.41 4.21 11.28
C GLU A 246 12.25 3.22 11.26
N HIS A 247 11.27 3.40 10.38
CA HIS A 247 10.10 2.53 10.24
C HIS A 247 10.28 1.47 9.13
N ALA A 248 11.34 1.58 8.32
CA ALA A 248 11.68 0.56 7.34
C ALA A 248 12.01 -0.76 8.03
N CYS A 249 11.42 -1.87 7.56
CA CYS A 249 11.55 -3.18 8.20
C CYS A 249 11.77 -4.35 7.23
N GLY A 250 12.01 -4.09 5.93
CA GLY A 250 12.36 -5.14 4.96
C GLY A 250 13.87 -5.29 4.73
N ASN A 251 14.29 -6.39 4.10
CA ASN A 251 15.63 -6.48 3.51
C ASN A 251 15.82 -5.45 2.39
N TYR A 252 14.73 -5.21 1.65
CA TYR A 252 14.60 -4.14 0.68
C TYR A 252 13.38 -3.32 1.06
N THR A 253 13.48 -1.99 1.01
CA THR A 253 12.33 -1.10 1.24
C THR A 253 12.17 -0.18 0.05
N VAL A 254 10.96 -0.13 -0.51
CA VAL A 254 10.63 0.73 -1.65
C VAL A 254 9.43 1.59 -1.29
N ARG A 255 9.60 2.90 -1.36
CA ARG A 255 8.51 3.87 -1.33
C ARG A 255 8.18 4.29 -2.74
N ILE A 256 6.90 4.22 -3.11
CA ILE A 256 6.36 4.60 -4.42
C ILE A 256 5.37 5.73 -4.16
N ASP A 257 5.78 6.96 -4.43
CA ASP A 257 5.03 8.15 -4.09
C ASP A 257 4.54 8.91 -5.32
N SER A 258 3.50 9.72 -5.12
CA SER A 258 3.05 10.76 -6.03
C SER A 258 4.04 11.89 -6.19
N ASP A 259 4.79 12.25 -5.15
CA ASP A 259 5.55 13.51 -5.13
C ASP A 259 6.42 13.67 -6.39
N PRO A 260 6.23 14.76 -7.16
CA PRO A 260 6.98 15.00 -8.39
C PRO A 260 8.50 15.12 -8.17
N ASP A 261 8.94 15.48 -6.97
CA ASP A 261 10.36 15.71 -6.66
C ASP A 261 11.07 14.47 -6.08
N ASP A 262 10.33 13.44 -5.63
CA ASP A 262 10.89 12.23 -5.00
C ASP A 262 10.02 10.97 -5.22
N ALA A 263 9.68 10.71 -6.49
CA ALA A 263 8.69 9.69 -6.88
C ALA A 263 8.97 8.25 -6.39
N ILE A 264 10.25 7.88 -6.17
CA ILE A 264 10.61 6.56 -5.66
C ILE A 264 11.84 6.64 -4.76
N SER A 265 11.71 6.15 -3.53
CA SER A 265 12.85 5.91 -2.63
C SER A 265 13.11 4.41 -2.58
N PHE A 266 14.37 3.99 -2.71
CA PHE A 266 14.76 2.58 -2.62
C PHE A 266 15.90 2.45 -1.60
N GLY A 267 15.67 1.66 -0.56
CA GLY A 267 16.69 1.30 0.40
C GLY A 267 16.98 -0.21 0.40
N LYS A 268 18.21 -0.56 0.79
CA LYS A 268 18.68 -1.94 0.97
C LYS A 268 19.37 -2.11 2.32
N ASN A 269 18.99 -3.14 3.07
CA ASN A 269 19.71 -3.57 4.26
C ASN A 269 21.10 -4.11 3.87
N LEU A 270 22.16 -3.76 4.61
CA LEU A 270 23.52 -4.28 4.35
C LEU A 270 23.64 -5.80 4.34
N ALA A 271 22.81 -6.50 5.11
CA ALA A 271 22.78 -7.97 5.14
C ALA A 271 22.01 -8.59 3.95
N ALA A 272 21.32 -7.77 3.15
CA ALA A 272 20.54 -8.26 2.01
C ALA A 272 21.44 -8.65 0.83
N GLN A 273 21.01 -9.65 0.06
CA GLN A 273 21.77 -10.15 -1.08
C GLN A 273 21.94 -9.09 -2.18
N ASP A 274 23.13 -9.01 -2.75
CA ASP A 274 23.35 -8.20 -3.95
C ASP A 274 22.74 -8.87 -5.19
N ASN A 275 22.34 -8.06 -6.17
CA ASN A 275 21.81 -8.51 -7.47
C ASN A 275 20.55 -9.39 -7.44
N PHE A 276 19.82 -9.37 -6.32
CA PHE A 276 18.55 -10.09 -6.17
C PHE A 276 17.34 -9.23 -6.55
N PHE A 277 17.31 -7.97 -6.10
CA PHE A 277 16.17 -7.07 -6.26
C PHE A 277 16.56 -5.78 -6.99
N TYR A 278 15.82 -5.46 -8.04
CA TYR A 278 16.00 -4.26 -8.86
C TYR A 278 14.73 -3.42 -8.85
N VAL A 279 14.89 -2.10 -8.76
CA VAL A 279 13.78 -1.14 -8.79
C VAL A 279 13.92 -0.23 -9.99
N TYR A 280 12.85 -0.11 -10.76
CA TYR A 280 12.76 0.80 -11.88
C TYR A 280 11.59 1.76 -11.73
N GLN A 281 11.79 3.00 -12.19
CA GLN A 281 10.72 3.95 -12.46
C GLN A 281 10.30 3.86 -13.92
N PHE A 282 8.99 3.84 -14.16
CA PHE A 282 8.41 3.96 -15.49
C PHE A 282 7.44 5.13 -15.55
N ASP A 283 7.73 6.10 -16.41
CA ASP A 283 6.89 7.27 -16.70
C ASP A 283 6.55 7.28 -18.21
N PRO A 284 5.27 7.09 -18.59
CA PRO A 284 4.88 7.05 -19.99
C PRO A 284 4.76 8.43 -20.64
N TYR A 285 4.79 9.52 -19.86
CA TYR A 285 4.55 10.89 -20.34
C TYR A 285 5.83 11.73 -20.49
N GLN A 286 7.01 11.20 -20.18
CA GLN A 286 8.27 11.90 -20.50
C GLN A 286 8.47 12.01 -22.01
N THR A 287 8.32 13.24 -22.51
CA THR A 287 8.14 13.66 -23.91
C THR A 287 9.26 13.30 -24.90
N LYS A 288 10.39 12.72 -24.47
CA LYS A 288 11.50 12.39 -25.39
C LYS A 288 12.15 11.01 -25.21
N ASN A 289 11.70 10.19 -24.25
CA ASN A 289 12.04 8.77 -24.17
C ASN A 289 11.26 8.18 -23.00
N GLN A 290 10.33 7.25 -23.26
CA GLN A 290 9.75 6.44 -22.18
C GLN A 290 10.86 5.57 -21.58
N MET A 291 11.59 6.10 -20.60
CA MET A 291 12.75 5.42 -20.01
C MET A 291 12.31 4.58 -18.82
N LEU A 292 12.73 3.32 -18.84
CA LEU A 292 12.75 2.51 -17.63
C LEU A 292 14.01 2.94 -16.86
N LYS A 293 13.88 3.83 -15.88
CA LYS A 293 15.01 4.39 -15.13
C LYS A 293 15.33 3.47 -13.95
N LEU A 294 16.55 2.96 -13.88
CA LEU A 294 17.01 2.17 -12.72
C LEU A 294 17.16 3.10 -11.51
N ILE A 295 16.56 2.73 -10.39
CA ILE A 295 16.74 3.39 -9.09
C ILE A 295 17.81 2.63 -8.32
N LYS A 296 18.82 3.34 -7.83
CA LYS A 296 19.89 2.75 -7.02
C LYS A 296 19.47 2.75 -5.56
N PRO A 297 19.76 1.67 -4.80
CA PRO A 297 19.42 1.64 -3.39
C PRO A 297 20.36 2.51 -2.56
N ASP A 298 19.80 3.20 -1.58
CA ASP A 298 20.55 3.69 -0.43
C ASP A 298 20.73 2.55 0.58
N ASN A 299 21.95 2.40 1.10
CA ASN A 299 22.22 1.37 2.09
C ASN A 299 21.80 1.83 3.48
N TYR A 300 21.10 0.98 4.23
CA TYR A 300 20.76 1.23 5.64
C TYR A 300 21.07 0.03 6.52
N ASN A 301 21.32 0.29 7.81
CA ASN A 301 21.34 -0.73 8.84
C ASN A 301 19.99 -0.72 9.55
N VAL A 302 19.29 -1.85 9.55
CA VAL A 302 18.18 -2.03 10.50
C VAL A 302 18.84 -2.15 11.86
N PHE A 303 18.73 -1.11 12.69
CA PHE A 303 19.14 -1.22 14.09
C PHE A 303 18.36 -2.36 14.71
N ASP A 304 19.07 -3.41 15.09
CA ASP A 304 18.49 -4.55 15.78
C ASP A 304 17.92 -4.02 17.11
N SER A 305 16.60 -4.03 17.25
CA SER A 305 15.92 -3.53 18.46
C SER A 305 16.10 -4.44 19.68
N SER A 306 17.07 -5.35 19.62
CA SER A 306 17.50 -6.26 20.69
C SER A 306 18.42 -5.57 21.71
N SER A 307 18.85 -4.33 21.49
CA SER A 307 19.52 -3.53 22.52
C SER A 307 18.51 -2.99 23.54
N THR A 308 18.04 -3.89 24.40
CA THR A 308 17.51 -3.53 25.72
C THR A 308 18.54 -2.59 26.38
N PRO A 309 18.19 -1.37 26.82
CA PRO A 309 19.08 -0.62 27.68
C PRO A 309 19.20 -1.43 28.97
N SER A 310 20.39 -1.93 29.25
CA SER A 310 20.72 -2.47 30.57
C SER A 310 20.56 -1.33 31.56
N LEU A 311 19.46 -1.33 32.31
CA LEU A 311 19.32 -0.57 33.54
C LEU A 311 20.39 -1.10 34.49
N THR A 312 21.57 -0.49 34.47
CA THR A 312 22.53 -0.63 35.55
C THR A 312 21.87 -0.06 36.79
N SER A 313 21.50 -0.97 37.69
CA SER A 313 21.09 -0.73 39.06
C SER A 313 22.03 0.26 39.73
N LEU A 314 21.49 1.43 40.09
CA LEU A 314 22.02 2.16 41.22
C LEU A 314 21.55 1.39 42.47
N SER A 315 22.50 0.71 43.10
CA SER A 315 22.34 0.13 44.44
C SER A 315 23.00 1.08 45.45
N PRO A 316 22.63 0.90 46.73
CA PRO A 316 21.73 1.73 47.53
C PRO A 316 22.29 3.09 47.95
#